data_AF-A0AAD6V199-F1
#
_entry.id   AF-A0AAD6V199-F1
#
_cell.length_a   1.000
_cell.length_b   1.000
_cell.length_c   1.000
_cell.angle_alpha   90.00
_cell.angle_beta   90.00
_cell.angle_gamma   90.00
#
_symmetry.space_group_name_H-M   'P 1'
#
loop_
_entity.id
_entity.type
_entity.pdbx_description
1 polymer ?
#
loop_
_entity_poly.entity_id
_entity_poly.type
_entity_poly.pdbx_seq_one_letter_code
_entity_poly.pdbx_strand_id
1 'polypeptide(L)' 'GCQQNVKPDRDFSTRICPNCHNASAFSAKKTEWFTLFFVPLVPFSSKRIWLCSICRWMAP' A
#
# COMPACT_ATOMS: atom_id res chain seq x y z
N GLY A 1 -18.91 -1.73 2.32
CA GLY A 1 -17.71 -0.87 2.48
C GLY A 1 -16.52 -1.56 1.84
N CYS A 2 -15.52 -0.84 1.34
CA CYS A 2 -14.30 -1.47 0.83
C CYS A 2 -13.19 -1.37 1.88
N GLN A 3 -12.67 -2.50 2.35
CA GLN A 3 -11.54 -2.54 3.28
C GLN A 3 -10.23 -2.58 2.47
N GLN A 4 -9.33 -1.63 2.73
CA GLN A 4 -8.02 -1.58 2.08
C GLN A 4 -6.96 -2.14 3.02
N ASN A 5 -6.36 -3.26 2.65
CA ASN A 5 -5.24 -3.86 3.37
C ASN A 5 -3.94 -3.52 2.65
N VAL A 6 -3.06 -2.74 3.29
CA VAL A 6 -1.73 -2.41 2.76
C VAL A 6 -0.70 -3.25 3.50
N LYS A 7 0.00 -4.13 2.78
CA LYS A 7 1.08 -4.95 3.32
C LYS A 7 2.41 -4.49 2.72
N PRO A 8 3.44 -4.16 3.51
CA PRO A 8 4.78 -3.90 2.97
C PRO A 8 5.28 -5.15 2.24
N ASP A 9 5.91 -4.94 1.09
CA ASP A 9 6.59 -6.03 0.39
C ASP A 9 7.88 -6.40 1.15
N ARG A 10 8.36 -7.64 0.99
CA ARG A 10 9.59 -8.11 1.65
C ARG A 10 10.85 -7.59 0.96
N ASP A 11 10.69 -6.84 -0.13
CA ASP A 11 11.77 -6.14 -0.81
C ASP A 11 12.27 -4.96 0.04
N PHE A 12 13.43 -5.12 0.68
CA PHE A 12 14.15 -4.05 1.40
C PHE A 12 14.75 -2.97 0.47
N SER A 13 14.25 -2.84 -0.76
CA SER A 13 14.68 -1.83 -1.72
C SER A 13 14.09 -0.46 -1.34
N THR A 14 14.68 0.15 -0.30
CA THR A 14 14.31 1.49 0.12
C THR A 14 14.74 2.50 -0.94
N ARG A 15 13.77 3.17 -1.55
CA ARG A 15 13.98 4.21 -2.54
C ARG A 15 13.86 5.59 -1.89
N ILE A 16 14.47 6.58 -2.55
CA ILE A 16 14.35 7.98 -2.17
C ILE A 16 12.96 8.46 -2.61
N CYS A 17 12.18 9.01 -1.69
CA CYS A 17 10.88 9.58 -1.98
C CYS A 17 11.05 10.93 -2.70
N PRO A 18 10.39 11.19 -3.83
CA PRO A 18 10.50 12.47 -4.55
C PRO A 18 9.85 13.65 -3.80
N ASN A 19 8.99 13.37 -2.82
CA ASN A 19 8.29 14.41 -2.07
C ASN A 19 9.12 14.93 -0.88
N CYS A 20 9.64 14.03 -0.04
CA CYS A 20 10.41 14.38 1.15
C CYS A 20 11.93 14.14 1.04
N HIS A 21 12.41 13.66 -0.12
CA HIS A 21 13.82 13.40 -0.42
C HIS A 21 14.55 12.47 0.57
N ASN A 22 13.80 11.71 1.38
CA ASN A 22 14.34 10.72 2.30
C ASN A 22 14.28 9.32 1.70
N ALA A 23 15.26 8.47 2.03
CA ALA A 23 15.27 7.05 1.71
C ALA A 23 14.25 6.32 2.60
N SER A 24 12.97 6.46 2.28
CA SER A 24 11.87 5.91 3.07
C SER A 24 10.66 5.53 2.22
N ALA A 25 10.81 5.52 0.88
CA ALA A 25 9.82 4.94 -0.02
C ALA A 25 10.09 3.44 -0.15
N PHE A 26 9.05 2.63 0.03
CA PHE A 26 9.12 1.18 -0.09
C PHE A 26 7.94 0.65 -0.91
N SER A 27 8.11 -0.54 -1.48
CA SER A 27 7.05 -1.23 -2.21
C SER A 27 6.06 -1.84 -1.22
N ALA A 28 4.77 -1.61 -1.45
CA ALA A 28 3.70 -2.19 -0.66
C ALA A 28 2.61 -2.75 -1.58
N LYS A 29 1.99 -3.85 -1.18
CA LYS A 29 0.83 -4.44 -1.85
C LYS A 29 -0.44 -3.95 -1.18
N LYS A 30 -1.24 -3.19 -1.93
CA LYS A 30 -2.58 -2.76 -1.54
C LYS A 30 -3.60 -3.76 -2.08
N THR A 31 -4.30 -4.45 -1.18
CA THR A 31 -5.40 -5.36 -1.52
C THR A 31 -6.71 -4.79 -1.02
N GLU A 32 -7.65 -4.58 -1.93
CA GLU A 32 -8.99 -4.11 -1.63
C GLU A 32 -9.93 -5.30 -1.47
N TRP A 33 -10.67 -5.33 -0.36
CA TRP A 33 -11.63 -6.37 -0.02
C TRP A 33 -13.05 -5.81 -0.02
N PHE A 34 -13.95 -6.50 -0.70
CA PHE A 34 -15.37 -6.19 -0.63
C PHE A 34 -15.93 -6.69 0.70
N THR A 35 -16.47 -5.77 1.52
CA THR A 35 -17.15 -6.13 2.77
C THR A 35 -18.65 -5.90 2.67
N LEU A 36 -19.41 -6.95 2.98
CA LEU A 36 -20.86 -6.95 3.11
C LEU A 36 -21.20 -7.34 4.55
N PHE A 37 -22.02 -6.55 5.25
CA PHE A 37 -22.34 -6.78 6.68
C PHE A 37 -21.10 -6.99 7.58
N PHE A 38 -20.02 -6.22 7.38
CA PHE A 38 -18.76 -6.33 8.12
C PHE A 38 -17.96 -7.63 7.90
N VAL A 39 -18.37 -8.49 6.97
CA VAL A 39 -17.64 -9.69 6.58
C VAL A 39 -16.88 -9.43 5.27
N PRO A 40 -15.53 -9.56 5.23
CA PRO A 40 -14.78 -9.52 3.99
C PRO A 40 -15.01 -10.81 3.20
N LEU A 41 -15.75 -10.72 2.08
CA LEU A 41 -16.16 -11.90 1.31
C LEU A 41 -15.20 -12.21 0.16
N VAL A 42 -14.83 -11.21 -0.65
CA VAL A 42 -14.04 -11.41 -1.86
C VAL A 42 -13.00 -10.29 -2.03
N PRO A 43 -11.73 -10.61 -2.34
CA PRO A 43 -10.74 -9.62 -2.72
C PRO A 43 -11.05 -9.08 -4.12
N PHE A 44 -11.23 -7.76 -4.25
CA PHE A 44 -11.59 -7.11 -5.51
C PHE A 44 -10.37 -6.85 -6.40
N SER A 45 -9.27 -6.40 -5.80
CA SER A 45 -8.05 -6.12 -6.54
C SER A 45 -6.84 -6.13 -5.62
N SER A 46 -5.70 -6.53 -6.15
CA SER A 46 -4.39 -6.35 -5.52
C SER A 46 -3.50 -5.56 -6.45
N LYS A 47 -3.01 -4.42 -5.99
CA LYS A 47 -2.08 -3.56 -6.74
C LYS A 47 -0.81 -3.34 -5.93
N ARG A 48 0.33 -3.27 -6.62
CA ARG A 48 1.57 -2.78 -6.00
C ARG A 48 1.54 -1.26 -6.02
N ILE A 49 1.99 -0.65 -4.95
CA ILE A 49 2.11 0.79 -4.78
C ILE A 49 3.44 1.09 -4.10
N TRP A 50 3.98 2.27 -4.35
CA TRP A 50 5.05 2.84 -3.55
C TRP A 50 4.43 3.63 -2.40
N LEU A 51 4.89 3.38 -1.18
CA LEU A 51 4.47 4.10 0.01
C LEU A 51 5.68 4.69 0.71
N CYS A 52 5.61 5.98 1.07
CA CYS A 52 6.59 6.58 1.97
C CYS A 52 6.11 6.51 3.43
N SER A 53 6.94 5.98 4.33
CA SER A 53 6.62 5.93 5.77
C SER A 53 6.60 7.31 6.45
N ILE A 54 7.28 8.31 5.88
CA ILE A 54 7.42 9.64 6.48
C ILE A 54 6.26 10.56 6.07
N CYS A 55 6.15 10.84 4.76
CA CYS A 55 5.18 11.81 4.25
C CYS A 55 3.88 11.17 3.73
N ARG A 56 3.76 9.83 3.83
CA ARG A 56 2.63 9.04 3.29
C ARG A 56 2.36 9.25 1.79
N TRP A 57 3.37 9.68 1.05
CA TRP A 57 3.30 9.75 -0.41
C TRP A 57 3.02 8.35 -0.98
N MET A 58 2.07 8.28 -1.91
CA MET A 58 1.63 7.05 -2.56
C MET A 58 1.70 7.22 -4.08
N ALA A 59 2.32 6.27 -4.75
CA ALA A 59 2.30 6.16 -6.21
C ALA A 59 1.96 4.73 -6.64
N PRO A 60 1.27 4.54 -7.77
CA PRO A 60 1.05 3.21 -8.36
C PRO A 60 2.36 2.56 -8.83
#